data_AF-A0A3S1Y849-F1
#
_entry.id   AF-A0A3S1Y849-F1
#
_cell.length_a   1.000
_cell.length_b   1.000
_cell.length_c   1.000
_cell.angle_alpha   90.00
_cell.angle_beta   90.00
_cell.angle_gamma   90.00
#
_symmetry.space_group_name_H-M   'P 1'
#
loop_
_entity.id
_entity.type
_entity.pdbx_description
1 polymer ?
#
loop_
_entity_poly.entity_id
_entity_poly.type
_entity_poly.pdbx_seq_one_letter_code
_entity_poly.pdbx_strand_id
1 'polypeptide(L)'
;MKFLFRERLEVLNSDDLFEFGITKINKNKREEDLYETEAIFIRNGKVTSRIKLTGLSEFKVIMSSLSYFGSKLRGIAKDESITFDFNGLTFDQYIPINKNLRLIWDE
;
A
#
# COMPACT_ATOMS: atom_id res chain seq x y z
N MET A 1 5.05 -10.39 -13.15
CA MET A 1 4.89 -10.37 -11.67
C MET A 1 3.41 -10.43 -11.36
N LYS A 2 2.97 -11.31 -10.44
CA LYS A 2 1.54 -11.48 -10.13
C LYS A 2 1.21 -10.76 -8.83
N PHE A 3 0.31 -9.79 -8.91
CA PHE A 3 -0.24 -9.09 -7.75
C PHE A 3 -1.39 -9.91 -7.16
N LEU A 4 -1.49 -9.93 -5.84
CA LEU A 4 -2.72 -10.32 -5.14
C LEU A 4 -3.74 -9.19 -5.27
N PHE A 5 -3.27 -7.95 -5.11
CA PHE A 5 -4.04 -6.73 -5.25
C PHE A 5 -3.15 -5.65 -5.86
N ARG A 6 -3.71 -4.85 -6.76
CA ARG A 6 -3.04 -3.74 -7.44
C ARG A 6 -4.03 -2.61 -7.63
N GLU A 7 -3.64 -1.42 -7.22
CA GLU A 7 -4.35 -0.17 -7.41
C GLU A 7 -3.60 0.73 -8.37
N ARG A 8 -4.37 1.59 -9.02
CA ARG A 8 -3.91 2.60 -9.95
C ARG A 8 -4.48 3.95 -9.51
N LEU A 9 -3.62 4.95 -9.43
CA LEU A 9 -3.96 6.32 -9.08
C LEU A 9 -3.46 7.27 -10.16
N GLU A 10 -4.36 8.12 -10.62
CA GLU A 10 -4.06 9.22 -11.51
C GLU A 10 -3.74 10.47 -10.67
N VAL A 11 -3.03 11.40 -11.27
CA VAL A 11 -2.69 12.68 -10.64
C VAL A 11 -3.43 13.78 -11.39
N LEU A 12 -4.11 14.65 -10.65
CA LEU A 12 -4.94 15.72 -11.23
C LEU A 12 -4.11 16.83 -11.88
N ASN A 13 -2.88 17.03 -11.40
CA ASN A 13 -2.00 18.13 -11.83
C ASN A 13 -0.68 17.66 -12.48
N SER A 14 -0.58 16.39 -12.87
CA SER A 14 0.52 15.88 -13.71
C SER A 14 0.06 14.69 -14.54
N ASP A 15 0.79 14.37 -15.60
CA ASP A 15 0.56 13.16 -16.41
C ASP A 15 1.10 11.88 -15.73
N ASP A 16 1.49 11.96 -14.46
CA ASP A 16 2.01 10.80 -13.75
C ASP A 16 0.90 9.80 -13.46
N LEU A 17 1.27 8.53 -13.63
CA LEU A 17 0.47 7.41 -13.21
C LEU A 17 1.18 6.64 -12.11
N PHE A 18 0.50 6.49 -11.00
CA PHE A 18 0.98 5.73 -9.86
C PHE A 18 0.24 4.40 -9.77
N GLU A 19 0.98 3.36 -9.45
CA GLU A 19 0.41 2.06 -9.18
C GLU A 19 1.07 1.44 -7.97
N PHE A 20 0.30 0.73 -7.17
CA PHE A 20 0.86 0.05 -6.01
C PHE A 20 0.06 -1.19 -5.68
N GLY A 21 0.70 -2.14 -5.02
CA GLY A 21 0.04 -3.40 -4.73
C GLY A 21 0.95 -4.37 -4.01
N ILE A 22 0.35 -5.43 -3.51
CA ILE A 22 1.06 -6.52 -2.87
C ILE A 22 1.09 -7.75 -3.76
N THR A 23 2.18 -8.49 -3.71
CA THR A 23 2.27 -9.82 -4.32
C THR A 23 1.49 -10.84 -3.50
N LYS A 24 1.51 -12.10 -3.92
CA LYS A 24 0.86 -13.19 -3.18
C LYS A 24 1.40 -13.25 -1.76
N ILE A 25 0.50 -13.33 -0.78
CA ILE A 25 0.86 -13.62 0.61
C ILE A 25 1.21 -15.11 0.70
N ASN A 26 2.43 -15.41 1.15
CA ASN A 26 2.92 -16.77 1.32
C ASN A 26 3.18 -17.04 2.80
N LYS A 27 2.96 -18.28 3.24
CA LYS A 27 3.45 -18.72 4.55
C LYS A 27 4.98 -18.69 4.56
N ASN A 28 5.55 -18.22 5.67
CA ASN A 28 6.97 -18.26 5.91
C ASN A 28 7.39 -19.72 6.09
N LYS A 29 8.39 -20.17 5.32
CA LYS A 29 8.88 -21.55 5.37
C LYS A 29 9.55 -21.92 6.69
N ARG A 30 9.95 -20.92 7.50
CA ARG A 30 10.67 -21.13 8.76
C ARG A 30 9.76 -21.04 9.99
N GLU A 31 8.61 -20.39 9.87
CA GLU A 31 7.72 -20.08 11.00
C GLU A 31 6.27 -20.28 10.52
N GLU A 32 5.63 -21.38 10.92
CA GLU A 32 4.37 -21.90 10.34
C GLU A 32 3.16 -20.95 10.45
N ASP A 33 3.22 -20.03 11.42
CA ASP A 33 2.17 -19.05 11.71
C ASP A 33 2.46 -17.65 11.14
N LEU A 34 3.62 -17.47 10.49
CA LEU A 34 4.02 -16.20 9.90
C LEU A 34 3.91 -16.22 8.40
N TYR A 35 3.73 -15.02 7.85
CA TYR A 35 3.45 -14.78 6.45
C TYR A 35 4.40 -13.73 5.91
N GLU A 36 4.58 -13.75 4.59
CA GLU A 36 5.37 -12.79 3.86
C GLU A 36 4.70 -12.35 2.55
N THR A 37 4.94 -11.10 2.17
CA THR A 37 4.57 -10.53 0.87
C THR A 37 5.59 -9.48 0.44
N GLU A 38 5.52 -9.06 -0.82
CA GLU A 38 6.20 -7.86 -1.30
C GLU A 38 5.19 -6.76 -1.56
N ALA A 39 5.37 -5.59 -0.95
CA ALA A 39 4.65 -4.38 -1.29
C ALA A 39 5.46 -3.59 -2.32
N ILE A 40 4.84 -3.26 -3.44
CA ILE A 40 5.50 -2.72 -4.62
C ILE A 40 4.83 -1.42 -5.02
N PHE A 41 5.64 -0.43 -5.36
CA PHE A 41 5.20 0.89 -5.79
C PHE A 41 5.83 1.20 -7.15
N ILE A 42 5.00 1.67 -8.08
CA ILE A 42 5.31 1.88 -9.48
C ILE A 42 4.88 3.31 -9.84
N ARG A 43 5.70 3.99 -10.64
CA ARG A 43 5.37 5.28 -11.26
C ARG A 43 5.67 5.17 -12.75
N ASN A 44 4.71 5.52 -13.60
CA ASN A 44 4.84 5.51 -15.06
C ASN A 44 5.40 4.17 -15.59
N GLY A 45 4.89 3.06 -15.07
CA GLY A 45 5.33 1.70 -15.44
C GLY A 45 6.67 1.25 -14.86
N LYS A 46 7.41 2.11 -14.14
CA LYS A 46 8.69 1.77 -13.51
C LYS A 46 8.52 1.53 -12.02
N VAL A 47 9.03 0.39 -11.53
CA VAL A 47 9.10 0.11 -10.08
C VAL A 47 10.03 1.13 -9.42
N THR A 48 9.50 1.96 -8.52
CA THR A 48 10.27 2.97 -7.79
C THR A 48 10.59 2.55 -6.36
N SER A 49 9.85 1.60 -5.80
CA SER A 49 10.22 0.98 -4.52
C SER A 49 9.56 -0.37 -4.37
N ARG A 50 10.20 -1.19 -3.55
CA ARG A 50 9.76 -2.52 -3.15
C ARG A 50 10.22 -2.74 -1.73
N ILE A 51 9.31 -3.23 -0.88
CA ILE A 51 9.66 -3.71 0.45
C ILE A 51 9.17 -5.14 0.62
N LYS A 52 9.98 -5.95 1.30
CA LYS A 52 9.55 -7.28 1.74
C LYS A 52 8.99 -7.16 3.15
N LEU A 53 7.75 -7.58 3.34
CA LEU A 53 7.11 -7.71 4.63
C LEU A 53 7.15 -9.19 5.01
N THR A 54 7.72 -9.51 6.17
CA THR A 54 7.93 -10.88 6.63
C THR A 54 7.83 -10.93 8.15
N GLY A 55 7.64 -12.12 8.70
CA GLY A 55 7.55 -12.32 10.15
C GLY A 55 6.27 -11.74 10.76
N LEU A 56 5.19 -11.64 9.97
CA LEU A 56 3.93 -11.06 10.40
C LEU A 56 2.80 -12.10 10.25
N SER A 57 1.83 -12.08 11.14
CA SER A 57 0.55 -12.75 10.90
C SER A 57 -0.09 -12.23 9.60
N GLU A 58 -0.90 -13.04 8.93
CA GLU A 58 -1.54 -12.70 7.65
C GLU A 58 -2.22 -11.32 7.64
N PHE A 59 -3.01 -11.01 8.68
CA PHE A 59 -3.67 -9.70 8.80
C PHE A 59 -2.66 -8.53 8.95
N LYS A 60 -1.61 -8.70 9.76
CA LYS A 60 -0.55 -7.69 9.91
C LYS A 60 0.19 -7.43 8.61
N VAL A 61 0.35 -8.44 7.74
CA VAL A 61 0.96 -8.23 6.41
C VAL A 61 0.13 -7.22 5.60
N ILE A 62 -1.19 -7.36 5.59
CA ILE A 62 -2.11 -6.45 4.89
C ILE A 62 -2.01 -5.04 5.49
N MET A 63 -2.11 -4.93 6.82
CA MET A 63 -2.05 -3.65 7.53
C MET A 63 -0.73 -2.90 7.31
N SER A 64 0.40 -3.60 7.39
CA SER A 64 1.72 -3.02 7.14
C SER A 64 1.87 -2.57 5.69
N SER A 65 1.30 -3.29 4.73
CA SER A 65 1.31 -2.91 3.31
C SER A 65 0.55 -1.60 3.08
N LEU A 66 -0.66 -1.49 3.62
CA LEU A 66 -1.50 -0.30 3.49
C LEU A 66 -0.88 0.91 4.18
N SER A 67 -0.29 0.70 5.36
CA SER A 67 0.49 1.72 6.08
C SER A 67 1.66 2.25 5.26
N TYR A 68 2.37 1.34 4.59
CA TYR A 68 3.50 1.67 3.73
C TYR A 68 3.05 2.50 2.53
N PHE A 69 2.01 2.07 1.80
CA PHE A 69 1.49 2.81 0.65
C PHE A 69 0.98 4.19 1.04
N GLY A 70 0.21 4.29 2.14
CA GLY A 70 -0.30 5.59 2.56
C GLY A 70 0.76 6.56 3.03
N SER A 71 1.78 6.10 3.76
CA SER A 71 2.91 6.95 4.12
C SER A 71 3.67 7.42 2.88
N LYS A 72 3.83 6.54 1.89
CA LYS A 72 4.54 6.87 0.66
C LYS A 72 3.76 7.86 -0.22
N LEU A 73 2.47 7.64 -0.43
CA LEU A 73 1.62 8.57 -1.18
C LEU A 73 1.57 9.95 -0.51
N ARG A 74 1.48 10.02 0.83
CA ARG A 74 1.57 11.31 1.55
C ARG A 74 2.90 12.02 1.34
N GLY A 75 4.00 11.28 1.42
CA GLY A 75 5.33 11.83 1.18
C GLY A 75 5.44 12.43 -0.22
N ILE A 76 5.05 11.68 -1.25
CA ILE A 76 5.10 12.13 -2.64
C ILE A 76 4.18 13.34 -2.86
N ALA A 77 2.94 13.30 -2.40
CA ALA A 77 2.00 14.43 -2.52
C ALA A 77 2.59 15.72 -1.95
N LYS A 78 3.24 15.61 -0.78
CA LYS A 78 3.88 16.75 -0.12
C LYS A 78 5.14 17.22 -0.85
N ASP A 79 6.06 16.31 -1.14
CA ASP A 79 7.39 16.64 -1.64
C ASP A 79 7.35 17.12 -3.10
N GLU A 80 6.43 16.58 -3.90
CA GLU A 80 6.27 16.89 -5.32
C GLU A 80 5.10 17.84 -5.61
N SER A 81 4.37 18.29 -4.57
CA SER A 81 3.18 19.14 -4.71
C SER A 81 2.13 18.57 -5.68
N ILE A 82 1.95 17.25 -5.67
CA ILE A 82 0.99 16.55 -6.53
C ILE A 82 -0.32 16.28 -5.79
N THR A 83 -1.42 16.27 -6.55
CA THR A 83 -2.75 15.94 -6.05
C THR A 83 -3.24 14.67 -6.71
N PHE A 84 -3.37 13.60 -5.93
CA PHE A 84 -3.92 12.34 -6.41
C PHE A 84 -5.43 12.43 -6.61
N ASP A 85 -5.94 11.80 -7.67
CA ASP A 85 -7.37 11.55 -7.83
C ASP A 85 -7.76 10.28 -7.07
N PHE A 86 -8.52 10.45 -6.00
CA PHE A 86 -9.07 9.36 -5.21
C PHE A 86 -10.56 9.10 -5.52
N ASN A 87 -11.01 9.40 -6.74
CA ASN A 87 -12.41 9.21 -7.17
C ASN A 87 -13.41 9.92 -6.26
N GLY A 88 -13.13 11.18 -5.92
CA GLY A 88 -13.98 11.99 -5.04
C GLY A 88 -13.82 11.74 -3.53
N LEU A 89 -12.92 10.84 -3.13
CA LEU A 89 -12.55 10.65 -1.72
C LEU A 89 -11.43 11.61 -1.31
N THR A 90 -11.38 11.98 -0.03
CA THR A 90 -10.18 12.60 0.54
C THR A 90 -9.11 11.54 0.80
N PHE A 91 -7.86 11.96 0.95
CA PHE A 91 -6.75 11.04 1.26
C PHE A 91 -7.04 10.18 2.51
N ASP A 92 -7.61 10.79 3.55
CA ASP A 92 -7.97 10.11 4.80
C ASP A 92 -9.13 9.11 4.62
N GLN A 93 -10.01 9.35 3.65
CA GLN A 93 -11.08 8.44 3.27
C GLN A 93 -10.61 7.33 2.32
N TYR A 94 -9.63 7.60 1.46
CA TYR A 94 -9.07 6.65 0.50
C TYR A 94 -8.08 5.67 1.13
N ILE A 95 -7.43 6.07 2.22
CA ILE A 95 -6.62 5.17 3.05
C ILE A 95 -7.31 4.98 4.40
N PRO A 96 -8.51 4.38 4.45
CA PRO A 96 -9.36 4.35 5.63
C PRO A 96 -8.93 3.28 6.66
N ILE A 97 -7.64 2.97 6.75
CA ILE A 97 -7.22 1.66 7.28
C ILE A 97 -6.54 1.80 8.64
N ASN A 98 -5.68 2.78 8.89
CA ASN A 98 -4.88 2.74 10.13
C ASN A 98 -5.60 3.17 11.41
N LYS A 99 -6.56 4.12 11.34
CA LYS A 99 -7.31 4.55 12.53
C LYS A 99 -8.51 3.66 12.81
N ASN A 100 -9.35 3.37 11.81
CA ASN A 100 -10.56 2.58 12.01
C ASN A 100 -10.28 1.08 12.24
N LEU A 101 -9.26 0.45 11.64
CA LEU A 101 -8.99 -0.97 11.89
C LEU A 101 -8.31 -1.23 13.25
N ARG A 102 -7.62 -0.23 13.83
CA ARG A 102 -7.22 -0.33 15.25
C ARG A 102 -8.44 -0.27 16.16
N LEU A 103 -9.36 0.67 15.90
CA LEU A 103 -10.58 0.85 16.69
C LEU A 103 -11.55 -0.34 16.60
N ILE A 104 -11.70 -0.97 15.42
CA ILE A 104 -12.54 -2.16 15.21
C ILE A 104 -12.01 -3.40 15.97
N TRP A 105 -10.75 -3.38 16.43
CA TRP A 105 -10.11 -4.53 17.06
C TRP A 105 -9.68 -4.31 18.52
N ASP A 106 -9.58 -3.07 18.98
CA ASP A 106 -9.47 -2.74 20.40
C ASP A 106 -10.83 -2.86 21.14
N GLU A 107 -11.92 -3.23 20.43
CA GLU A 107 -13.22 -3.71 20.97
C GLU A 107 -13.28 -5.25 20.98
#